data_AF-A0A950XFY1-F1
#
_entry.id   AF-A0A950XFY1-F1
#
_cell.length_a   1.000
_cell.length_b   1.000
_cell.length_c   1.000
_cell.angle_alpha   90.00
_cell.angle_beta   90.00
_cell.angle_gamma   90.00
#
_symmetry.space_group_name_H-M   'P 1'
#
loop_
_entity.id
_entity.type
_entity.pdbx_description
1 polymer ?
#
loop_
_entity_poly.entity_id
_entity_poly.type
_entity_poly.pdbx_seq_one_letter_code
_entity_poly.pdbx_strand_id
1 'polypeptide(L)' 'ARRGRRVDVLESAMLSQHAALHVVRVDARYFLIGSAAAGVTRLAELRPSFDTGAEPVLSEVEARPAQDDT' A
#
# COMPACT_ATOMS: atom_id res chain seq x y z
N ALA A 1 -0.51 -24.41 -22.19
CA ALA A 1 -1.34 -24.02 -21.04
C ALA A 1 -1.14 -22.53 -20.77
N ARG A 2 -2.19 -21.70 -20.81
CA ARG A 2 -2.07 -20.31 -20.31
C ARG A 2 -1.90 -20.40 -18.80
N ARG A 3 -0.68 -20.20 -18.29
CA ARG A 3 -0.41 -20.19 -16.85
C ARG A 3 -1.24 -19.05 -16.26
N GLY A 4 -2.22 -19.38 -15.41
CA GLY A 4 -2.99 -18.37 -14.70
C GLY A 4 -2.07 -17.51 -13.84
N ARG A 5 -2.31 -16.19 -13.84
CA ARG A 5 -1.56 -15.23 -13.03
C ARG A 5 -1.89 -15.47 -11.57
N ARG A 6 -0.88 -15.75 -10.74
CA ARG A 6 -1.09 -16.03 -9.30
C ARG A 6 -1.24 -14.71 -8.55
N VAL A 7 -2.29 -14.60 -7.73
CA VAL A 7 -2.57 -13.40 -6.94
C VAL A 7 -2.79 -13.82 -5.50
N ASP A 8 -2.00 -13.28 -4.58
CA ASP A 8 -2.11 -13.52 -3.14
C ASP A 8 -2.24 -12.17 -2.40
N VAL A 9 -3.17 -12.04 -1.47
CA VAL A 9 -3.21 -10.92 -0.51
C VAL A 9 -2.38 -11.33 0.70
N LEU A 10 -1.34 -10.56 1.00
CA LEU A 10 -0.39 -10.91 2.06
C LEU A 10 -0.76 -10.25 3.39
N GLU A 11 -1.14 -8.97 3.33
CA GLU A 11 -1.48 -8.18 4.49
C GLU A 11 -2.61 -7.21 4.15
N SER A 12 -3.40 -6.86 5.16
CA SER A 12 -4.45 -5.88 5.06
C SER A 12 -4.59 -5.10 6.36
N ALA A 13 -4.65 -3.78 6.25
CA ALA A 13 -4.85 -2.87 7.38
C ALA A 13 -6.04 -1.97 7.09
N MET A 14 -7.02 -1.97 7.99
CA MET A 14 -8.11 -0.99 7.95
C MET A 14 -7.59 0.33 8.54
N LEU A 15 -7.76 1.42 7.81
CA LEU A 15 -7.42 2.76 8.28
C LEU A 15 -8.65 3.48 8.85
N SER A 16 -9.83 3.17 8.33
CA SER A 16 -11.13 3.65 8.82
C SER A 16 -12.25 2.71 8.37
N GLN A 17 -13.50 3.03 8.72
CA GLN A 17 -14.68 2.32 8.23
C GLN A 17 -14.86 2.38 6.70
N HIS A 18 -14.14 3.28 6.01
CA HIS A 18 -14.27 3.50 4.57
C HIS A 18 -12.95 3.37 3.81
N ALA A 19 -11.84 3.04 4.47
CA ALA A 19 -10.53 3.01 3.82
C ALA A 19 -9.62 1.89 4.37
N ALA A 20 -8.87 1.25 3.47
CA ALA A 20 -7.91 0.21 3.82
C ALA A 20 -6.68 0.22 2.91
N LEU A 21 -5.61 -0.41 3.40
CA LEU A 21 -4.42 -0.74 2.65
C LEU A 21 -4.26 -2.25 2.55
N HIS A 22 -3.81 -2.71 1.38
CA HIS A 22 -3.54 -4.12 1.12
C HIS A 22 -2.16 -4.26 0.45
N VAL A 23 -1.38 -5.24 0.92
CA VAL A 23 -0.18 -5.69 0.20
C VAL A 23 -0.56 -6.91 -0.61
N VAL A 24 -0.50 -6.79 -1.94
CA VAL A 24 -0.88 -7.85 -2.88
C VAL A 24 0.35 -8.32 -3.63
N ARG A 25 0.59 -9.64 -3.63
CA ARG A 25 1.58 -10.26 -4.50
C ARG A 25 0.91 -10.77 -5.76
N VAL A 26 1.46 -10.39 -6.91
CA VAL A 26 1.12 -10.94 -8.20
C VAL A 26 2.36 -11.58 -8.80
N ASP A 27 2.34 -12.89 -8.98
CA ASP A 27 3.50 -13.68 -9.36
C ASP A 27 4.71 -13.35 -8.44
N ALA A 28 5.73 -12.65 -8.96
CA ALA A 28 6.93 -12.24 -8.22
C ALA A 28 6.95 -10.74 -7.82
N ARG A 29 5.87 -10.00 -8.07
CA ARG A 29 5.78 -8.55 -7.84
C ARG A 29 4.84 -8.25 -6.68
N TYR A 30 5.16 -7.21 -5.92
CA TYR A 30 4.39 -6.78 -4.76
C TYR A 30 3.79 -5.40 -5.03
N PHE A 31 2.56 -5.19 -4.59
CA PHE A 31 1.82 -3.96 -4.82
C PHE A 31 1.17 -3.49 -3.54
N LEU A 32 1.28 -2.18 -3.26
CA LEU A 32 0.48 -1.52 -2.24
C LEU A 32 -0.79 -1.00 -2.90
N ILE A 33 -1.93 -1.51 -2.46
CA ILE A 33 -3.26 -1.16 -2.97
C ILE A 33 -4.01 -0.43 -1.87
N GLY A 34 -4.51 0.76 -2.17
CA GLY A 34 -5.47 1.46 -1.33
C GLY A 34 -6.88 1.18 -1.80
N SER A 35 -7.79 0.93 -0.85
CA SER A 35 -9.22 0.94 -1.10
C SER A 35 -9.86 2.06 -0.29
N ALA A 36 -10.84 2.72 -0.89
CA ALA A 36 -11.69 3.71 -0.26
C ALA A 36 -13.14 3.49 -0.73
N ALA A 37 -14.11 4.18 -0.12
CA ALA A 37 -15.51 4.13 -0.56
C ALA A 37 -15.69 4.43 -2.06
N ALA A 38 -14.81 5.25 -2.63
CA ALA A 38 -14.82 5.63 -4.04
C ALA A 38 -14.15 4.61 -4.99
N GLY A 39 -13.48 3.57 -4.49
CA GLY A 39 -12.87 2.53 -5.31
C GLY A 39 -11.51 2.03 -4.82
N VAL A 40 -10.77 1.39 -5.74
CA VAL A 40 -9.50 0.73 -5.47
C VAL A 40 -8.42 1.33 -6.38
N THR A 41 -7.28 1.69 -5.81
CA THR A 41 -6.16 2.32 -6.52
C THR A 41 -4.84 1.65 -6.16
N ARG A 42 -4.00 1.39 -7.16
CA ARG A 42 -2.60 1.00 -6.92
C ARG A 42 -1.82 2.25 -6.47
N LEU A 43 -1.32 2.22 -5.24
CA LEU A 43 -0.52 3.30 -4.67
C LEU A 43 0.95 3.16 -5.06
N ALA A 44 1.50 1.94 -4.97
CA ALA A 44 2.89 1.67 -5.32
C ALA A 44 3.12 0.25 -5.85
N GLU A 45 4.15 0.08 -6.67
CA GLU A 45 4.77 -1.22 -6.94
C GLU A 45 6.01 -1.33 -6.04
N LEU A 46 5.99 -2.30 -5.13
CA LEU A 46 7.07 -2.56 -4.20
C LEU A 46 8.12 -3.42 -4.90
N ARG A 47 9.29 -2.85 -5.11
CA ARG A 47 10.46 -3.62 -5.53
C ARG A 47 11.06 -4.24 -4.27
N PRO A 48 11.38 -5.54 -4.26
CA PRO A 48 12.15 -6.11 -3.17
C PRO A 48 13.50 -5.40 -3.12
N SER A 49 13.63 -4.41 -2.23
CA SER A 49 14.91 -3.81 -1.92
C SER A 49 15.62 -4.76 -0.97
N PHE A 50 16.54 -5.56 -1.51
CA PHE A 50 17.58 -6.18 -0.70
C PHE A 50 18.60 -5.09 -0.33
N ASP A 51 18.16 -4.10 0.44
CA ASP A 51 19.10 -3.17 1.07
C ASP A 51 19.36 -3.69 2.47
N THR A 52 20.41 -4.50 2.59
CA THR A 52 20.84 -5.16 3.84
C THR A 52 21.48 -4.16 4.81
N GLY A 53 20.84 -3.00 5.04
CA GLY A 53 21.39 -1.97 5.92
C GLY A 53 20.67 -0.63 5.97
N ALA A 54 19.64 -0.38 5.16
CA ALA A 54 18.83 0.82 5.30
C ALA A 54 17.69 0.55 6.28
N GLU A 55 17.86 0.99 7.52
CA GLU A 55 16.76 1.12 8.49
C GLU A 55 15.54 1.76 7.79
N PRO A 56 14.33 1.21 7.93
CA PRO A 56 13.14 1.82 7.37
C PRO A 56 12.93 3.18 8.05
N VAL A 57 13.33 4.25 7.38
CA VAL A 57 13.01 5.61 7.82
C VAL A 57 11.51 5.77 7.61
N LEU A 58 10.74 5.59 8.69
CA LEU A 58 9.37 6.09 8.75
C LEU A 58 9.45 7.60 8.58
N SER A 59 9.24 8.07 7.35
CA SER A 59 8.96 9.48 7.11
C SER A 59 7.64 9.76 7.81
N GLU A 60 7.72 10.36 8.99
CA GLU A 60 6.57 10.87 9.72
C GLU A 60 5.83 11.82 8.77
N VAL A 61 4.66 11.39 8.29
CA VAL A 61 3.78 12.26 7.52
C VAL A 61 3.20 13.23 8.53
N GLU A 62 3.87 14.38 8.70
CA GLU A 62 3.36 15.47 9.51
C GLU A 62 2.06 15.95 8.86
N ALA A 63 0.93 15.52 9.44
CA ALA A 63 -0.38 15.99 9.06
C ALA A 63 -0.43 17.48 9.38
N ARG A 64 -0.25 18.35 8.37
CA ARG A 64 -0.50 19.79 8.53
C ARG A 64 -1.93 19.94 9.04
N PRO A 65 -2.15 20.52 10.24
CA PRO A 65 -3.49 20.85 10.67
C PRO A 65 -4.11 21.80 9.64
N ALA A 66 -5.35 21.52 9.26
CA ALA A 66 -6.12 22.41 8.42
C ALA A 66 -6.17 23.78 9.11
N GLN A 67 -5.71 24.82 8.40
CA GLN A 67 -5.86 26.18 8.88
C GLN A 67 -7.36 26.51 8.82
N ASP A 68 -7.98 26.67 9.99
CA ASP A 68 -9.29 27.30 10.12
C ASP A 68 -9.11 28.81 9.87
N ASP A 69 -9.41 29.25 8.65
CA ASP A 69 -9.60 30.66 8.36
C ASP A 69 -10.96 31.08 8.95
N THR A 70 -10.91 31.81 10.07
CA THR A 70 -12.08 32.49 10.67
C THR A 70 -11.99 33.99 10.44
#